data_AF-H1XPW7-F1
#
_entry.id   AF-H1XPW7-F1
#
_cell.length_a   1.000
_cell.length_b   1.000
_cell.length_c   1.000
_cell.angle_alpha   90.00
_cell.angle_beta   90.00
_cell.angle_gamma   90.00
#
_symmetry.space_group_name_H-M   'P 1'
#
loop_
_entity.id
_entity.type
_entity.pdbx_description
1 polymer ?
#
loop_
_entity_poly.entity_id
_entity_poly.type
_entity_poly.pdbx_seq_one_letter_code
_entity_poly.pdbx_strand_id
1 'polypeptide(L)' 'MDVKQLKKEILRFNEHELERIADHVMIIIRDRKIRREFKRLKRIYGAKEAIIMLADKYFLSEAQVDYIVYPRKR' A
#
# COMPACT_ATOMS: atom_id res chain seq x y z
N MET A 1 3.54 8.15 35.65
CA MET A 1 3.99 6.99 34.84
C MET A 1 5.51 6.95 34.94
N ASP A 2 6.07 5.89 35.51
CA ASP A 2 7.52 5.77 35.75
C ASP A 2 8.26 5.46 34.44
N VAL A 3 9.45 6.04 34.23
CA VAL A 3 10.28 5.84 33.04
C VAL A 3 10.63 4.36 32.86
N LYS A 4 10.73 3.60 33.96
CA LYS A 4 10.92 2.14 33.94
C LYS A 4 9.71 1.37 33.38
N GLN A 5 8.49 1.85 33.62
CA GLN A 5 7.27 1.26 33.05
C GLN A 5 7.17 1.56 31.55
N LEU A 6 7.46 2.79 31.13
CA LEU A 6 7.45 3.18 29.73
C LEU A 6 8.47 2.37 28.90
N LYS A 7 9.67 2.14 29.43
CA LYS A 7 10.68 1.26 28.78
C LYS A 7 10.21 -0.19 28.66
N LYS A 8 9.51 -0.72 29.66
CA LYS A 8 8.92 -2.07 29.61
C LYS A 8 7.77 -2.19 28.61
N GLU A 9 6.98 -1.13 28.42
CA GLU A 9 5.91 -1.09 27.43
C GLU A 9 6.46 -0.97 26.01
N ILE A 10 7.52 -0.18 25.80
CA ILE A 10 8.22 -0.10 24.50
C ILE A 10 8.88 -1.45 24.17
N LEU A 11 9.48 -2.14 25.15
CA LEU A 11 10.01 -3.51 25.00
C LEU A 11 8.93 -4.58 24.79
N ARG A 12 7.65 -4.28 25.06
CA ARG A 12 6.52 -5.19 24.81
C ARG A 12 5.98 -5.09 23.39
N PHE A 13 6.23 -3.98 22.67
CA PHE A 13 6.07 -3.97 21.22
C PHE A 13 7.18 -4.85 20.64
N ASN A 14 6.79 -6.02 20.15
CA ASN A 14 7.72 -6.94 19.54
C ASN A 14 8.31 -6.26 18.28
N GLU A 15 9.61 -6.39 18.02
CA GLU A 15 10.25 -5.84 16.82
C GLU A 15 9.48 -6.25 15.55
N HIS A 16 8.98 -7.48 15.53
CA HIS A 16 8.11 -8.03 14.49
C HIS A 16 6.73 -7.36 14.35
N GLU A 17 6.18 -6.75 15.40
CA GLU A 17 4.96 -5.95 15.30
C GLU A 17 5.23 -4.61 14.62
N LEU A 18 6.36 -3.99 14.94
CA LEU A 18 6.78 -2.74 14.29
C LEU A 18 7.10 -2.96 12.81
N GLU A 19 7.79 -4.05 12.46
CA GLU A 19 8.04 -4.45 11.08
C GLU A 19 6.73 -4.66 10.30
N ARG A 20 5.77 -5.40 10.86
CA ARG A 20 4.45 -5.61 10.23
C ARG A 20 3.69 -4.31 10.02
N ILE A 21 3.74 -3.38 10.98
CA ILE A 21 3.11 -2.06 10.84
C ILE A 21 3.81 -1.27 9.72
N ALA A 22 5.13 -1.29 9.66
CA ALA A 22 5.89 -0.62 8.60
C ALA A 22 5.52 -1.15 7.21
N ASP A 23 5.44 -2.47 7.04
CA ASP A 23 5.02 -3.11 5.78
C ASP A 23 3.60 -2.69 5.38
N HIS A 24 2.66 -2.67 6.32
CA HIS A 24 1.29 -2.21 6.05
C HIS A 24 1.25 -0.75 5.62
N VAL A 25 2.01 0.13 6.28
CA VAL A 25 2.11 1.54 5.90
C VAL A 25 2.68 1.70 4.50
N MET A 26 3.72 0.92 4.16
CA MET A 26 4.33 0.93 2.83
C MET A 26 3.34 0.49 1.75
N ILE A 27 2.56 -0.55 2.00
CA ILE A 27 1.48 -1.00 1.10
C ILE A 27 0.45 0.11 0.89
N ILE A 28 -0.02 0.76 1.97
CA ILE A 28 -1.01 1.85 1.89
C ILE A 28 -0.49 3.02 1.06
N ILE A 29 0.78 3.41 1.26
CA ILE A 29 1.41 4.51 0.52
C ILE A 29 1.53 4.15 -0.97
N ARG A 30 1.98 2.92 -1.28
CA ARG A 30 2.09 2.42 -2.66
C ARG A 30 0.73 2.44 -3.36
N ASP A 31 -0.28 1.85 -2.74
CA ASP A 31 -1.62 1.75 -3.33
C ASP A 31 -2.23 3.14 -3.57
N ARG A 32 -1.97 4.10 -2.68
CA ARG A 32 -2.38 5.49 -2.88
C ARG A 32 -1.68 6.14 -4.08
N LYS A 33 -0.39 5.85 -4.31
CA LYS A 33 0.34 6.32 -5.51
C LYS A 33 -0.24 5.71 -6.78
N ILE A 34 -0.46 4.39 -6.80
CA ILE A 34 -1.06 3.65 -7.91
C ILE A 34 -2.42 4.28 -8.29
N ARG A 35 -3.31 4.52 -7.31
CA ARG A 35 -4.63 5.14 -7.56
C ARG A 35 -4.53 6.54 -8.18
N ARG A 36 -3.56 7.36 -7.74
CA ARG A 36 -3.37 8.71 -8.31
C ARG A 36 -2.89 8.64 -9.75
N GLU A 37 -1.89 7.81 -10.02
CA GLU A 37 -1.35 7.64 -11.36
C GLU A 37 -2.38 7.04 -12.32
N PHE A 38 -3.16 6.05 -11.86
CA PHE A 38 -4.24 5.46 -12.64
C PHE A 38 -5.24 6.50 -13.13
N LYS A 39 -5.67 7.43 -12.25
CA LYS A 39 -6.59 8.51 -12.66
C LYS A 39 -6.03 9.38 -13.79
N ARG A 40 -4.71 9.60 -13.80
CA ARG A 40 -4.03 10.35 -14.87
C ARG A 40 -3.95 9.50 -16.14
N LEU A 41 -3.43 8.28 -16.05
CA LEU A 41 -3.21 7.39 -17.19
C LEU A 41 -4.52 6.98 -17.87
N LYS A 42 -5.58 6.70 -17.09
CA LYS A 42 -6.91 6.34 -17.61
C LYS A 42 -7.48 7.38 -18.57
N ARG A 43 -7.18 8.67 -18.36
CA ARG A 43 -7.66 9.76 -19.22
C ARG A 43 -6.90 9.83 -20.56
N ILE A 44 -5.66 9.35 -20.59
CA ILE A 44 -4.77 9.46 -21.75
C ILE A 44 -4.86 8.19 -22.60
N TYR A 45 -4.82 7.02 -21.95
CA TYR A 45 -4.67 5.73 -22.62
C TYR A 45 -5.89 4.80 -22.48
N GLY A 46 -6.84 5.13 -21.61
CA GLY A 46 -7.93 4.22 -21.24
C GLY A 46 -7.59 3.35 -20.03
N ALA A 47 -8.59 2.61 -19.53
CA ALA A 47 -8.46 1.89 -18.26
C ALA A 47 -7.55 0.65 -18.35
N LYS A 48 -7.65 -0.12 -19.44
CA LYS A 48 -6.91 -1.38 -19.61
C LYS A 48 -5.41 -1.12 -19.74
N GLU A 49 -5.04 -0.21 -20.63
CA GLU A 49 -3.65 0.19 -20.87
C GLU A 49 -3.04 0.82 -19.62
N ALA A 50 -3.81 1.63 -18.88
CA ALA A 50 -3.35 2.19 -17.61
C ALA A 50 -3.07 1.11 -16.55
N ILE A 51 -3.84 0.02 -16.51
CA ILE A 51 -3.59 -1.12 -15.60
C ILE A 51 -2.29 -1.83 -15.98
N ILE A 52 -2.10 -2.15 -17.27
CA ILE A 52 -0.88 -2.83 -17.77
C ILE A 52 0.37 -2.01 -17.44
N MET A 53 0.36 -0.70 -17.75
CA MET A 53 1.50 0.18 -17.48
C MET A 53 1.84 0.27 -15.98
N LEU A 54 0.82 0.24 -15.11
CA LEU A 54 1.03 0.28 -13.66
C LEU A 54 1.47 -1.07 -13.10
N ALA A 55 1.02 -2.18 -13.68
CA ALA A 55 1.46 -3.52 -13.32
C ALA A 55 2.97 -3.66 -13.52
N ASP A 56 3.46 -3.28 -14.71
CA ASP A 56 4.89 -3.29 -15.04
C ASP A 56 5.69 -2.35 -14.12
N LYS A 57 5.22 -1.12 -13.93
CA LYS A 57 5.94 -0.11 -13.15
C LYS A 57 6.10 -0.48 -11.67
N TYR A 58 5.08 -1.12 -11.09
CA TYR A 58 5.05 -1.45 -9.66
C TYR A 58 5.39 -2.92 -9.37
N PHE A 59 5.76 -3.70 -10.39
CA PHE A 59 6.04 -5.13 -10.29
C PHE A 59 4.87 -5.89 -9.64
N LEU A 60 3.66 -5.58 -10.07
CA LEU A 60 2.40 -6.20 -9.62
C LEU A 60 1.74 -6.91 -10.79
N SER A 61 0.85 -7.85 -10.51
CA SER A 61 -0.04 -8.36 -11.55
C SER A 61 -1.11 -7.34 -11.92
N GLU A 62 -1.62 -7.41 -13.16
CA GLU A 62 -2.76 -6.60 -13.60
C GLU A 62 -3.96 -6.74 -12.66
N ALA A 63 -4.22 -7.94 -12.15
CA ALA A 63 -5.30 -8.22 -11.20
C ALA A 63 -5.10 -7.51 -9.84
N GLN A 64 -3.87 -7.42 -9.35
CA GLN A 64 -3.57 -6.67 -8.14
C GLN A 64 -3.79 -5.17 -8.35
N VAL A 65 -3.34 -4.63 -9.48
CA VAL A 65 -3.57 -3.23 -9.83
C VAL A 65 -5.05 -2.93 -9.99
N ASP A 66 -5.79 -3.79 -10.69
CA ASP A 66 -7.25 -3.70 -10.85
C ASP A 66 -7.95 -3.65 -9.49
N TYR A 67 -7.61 -4.56 -8.58
CA TYR A 67 -8.14 -4.56 -7.21
C TYR A 67 -7.81 -3.27 -6.44
N ILE A 68 -6.60 -2.74 -6.62
CA ILE A 68 -6.18 -1.48 -5.98
C ILE A 68 -7.02 -0.32 -6.49
N VAL A 69 -7.27 -0.22 -7.80
CA VAL A 69 -7.95 0.95 -8.41
C VAL A 69 -9.48 0.83 -8.44
N TYR A 70 -10.00 -0.40 -8.41
CA TYR A 70 -11.43 -0.74 -8.30
C TYR A 70 -11.67 -1.68 -7.12
N PRO A 71 -11.57 -1.18 -5.87
CA PRO A 71 -11.82 -1.99 -4.70
C PRO A 71 -13.29 -2.46 -4.71
N ARG A 72 -13.51 -3.78 -4.85
CA ARG A 72 -14.84 -4.37 -4.70
C ARG A 72 -15.29 -4.14 -3.26
N LYS A 73 -16.43 -3.47 -3.06
CA LYS A 73 -17.06 -3.39 -1.74
C LYS A 73 -17.38 -4.84 -1.31
N ARG A 74 -16.86 -5.25 -0.15
CA ARG A 74 -17.30 -6.46 0.54
C ARG A 74 -18.70 -6.24 1.08
#